data_AF-R1EA84-F1
#
_entry.id   AF-R1EA84-F1
#
_cell.length_a   1.000
_cell.length_b   1.000
_cell.length_c   1.000
_cell.angle_alpha   90.00
_cell.angle_beta   90.00
_cell.angle_gamma   90.00
#
_symmetry.space_group_name_H-M   'P 1'
#
loop_
_entity.id
_entity.type
_entity.pdbx_description
1 polymer ?
#
loop_
_entity_poly.entity_id
_entity_poly.type
_entity_poly.pdbx_seq_one_letter_code
_entity_poly.pdbx_strand_id
1 'polypeptide(L)'
;MAIIAVIAITTGLCLSAYLFGAHVALALEPLTPTLPFRLTRRILDRAVVPIAWLAWLGAIFMTVWPPDRGGGGDETWRGQALFACVFAPLGCLLRFYAAIKLNRLIPSFPLGTFAANVFGTAVLGMAYVLQHVPLDTVSMGGGRLGCQALEGVMDGFCGCLTTVSTWVVELKGLRLKHAYIYGVGGE
;
A
#
# COMPACT_ATOMS: atom_id res chain seq x y z
N MET A 1 -8.07 19.49 -17.61
CA MET A 1 -6.69 19.99 -17.42
C MET A 1 -6.07 19.56 -16.10
N ALA A 2 -6.75 19.71 -14.94
CA ALA A 2 -6.18 19.34 -13.64
C ALA A 2 -5.81 17.84 -13.51
N ILE A 3 -6.67 16.92 -13.94
CA ILE A 3 -6.43 15.46 -13.81
C ILE A 3 -5.18 15.04 -14.60
N ILE A 4 -5.08 15.46 -15.86
CA ILE A 4 -3.91 15.17 -16.71
C ILE A 4 -2.63 15.75 -16.10
N ALA A 5 -2.70 16.94 -15.51
CA ALA A 5 -1.56 17.55 -14.82
C ALA A 5 -1.13 16.74 -13.59
N VAL A 6 -2.09 16.26 -12.79
CA VAL A 6 -1.80 15.41 -11.62
C VAL A 6 -1.09 14.13 -12.06
N ILE A 7 -1.67 13.39 -13.01
CA ILE A 7 -1.10 12.14 -13.59
C ILE A 7 0.32 12.37 -14.12
N ALA A 8 0.52 13.43 -14.93
CA ALA A 8 1.82 13.72 -15.51
C ALA A 8 2.86 14.09 -14.44
N ILE A 9 2.47 14.88 -13.43
CA ILE A 9 3.35 15.33 -12.34
C ILE A 9 3.68 14.14 -11.41
N THR A 10 2.69 13.33 -11.02
CA THR A 10 2.92 12.16 -10.15
C THR A 10 3.84 11.15 -10.83
N THR A 11 3.51 10.74 -12.05
CA THR A 11 4.37 9.82 -12.82
C THR A 11 5.76 10.39 -13.03
N GLY A 12 5.87 11.68 -13.40
CA GLY A 12 7.14 12.36 -13.60
C GLY A 12 8.01 12.42 -12.34
N LEU A 13 7.40 12.77 -11.20
CA LEU A 13 8.07 12.81 -9.89
C LEU A 13 8.50 11.42 -9.42
N CYS A 14 7.67 10.40 -9.62
CA CYS A 14 8.04 9.05 -9.23
C CYS A 14 9.19 8.49 -10.09
N LEU A 15 9.21 8.79 -11.39
CA LEU A 15 10.32 8.43 -12.28
C LEU A 15 11.62 9.17 -11.92
N SER A 16 11.53 10.46 -11.58
CA SER A 16 12.71 11.25 -11.17
C SER A 16 13.23 10.78 -9.81
N ALA A 17 12.35 10.49 -8.85
CA ALA A 17 12.70 9.92 -7.55
C ALA A 17 13.39 8.55 -7.69
N TYR A 18 12.90 7.69 -8.59
CA TYR A 18 13.55 6.41 -8.90
C TYR A 18 14.97 6.59 -9.43
N LEU A 19 15.17 7.48 -10.41
CA LEU A 19 16.50 7.77 -10.97
C LEU A 19 17.43 8.39 -9.92
N PHE A 20 16.93 9.36 -9.15
CA PHE A 20 17.67 9.98 -8.06
C PHE A 20 18.11 8.94 -7.03
N GLY A 21 17.21 8.06 -6.60
CA GLY A 21 17.52 6.95 -5.69
C GLY A 21 18.61 6.03 -6.22
N ALA A 22 18.60 5.72 -7.53
CA ALA A 22 19.65 4.93 -8.17
C ALA A 22 21.01 5.65 -8.16
N HIS A 23 21.04 6.95 -8.44
CA HIS A 23 22.28 7.75 -8.36
C HIS A 23 22.82 7.85 -6.93
N VAL A 24 21.94 8.06 -5.96
CA VAL A 24 22.29 8.09 -4.53
C VAL A 24 22.84 6.74 -4.09
N ALA A 25 22.25 5.62 -4.52
CA ALA A 25 22.74 4.28 -4.22
C ALA A 25 24.16 4.05 -4.75
N LEU A 26 24.46 4.49 -5.98
CA LEU A 26 25.81 4.42 -6.56
C LEU A 26 26.81 5.35 -5.84
N ALA A 27 26.38 6.55 -5.45
CA ALA A 27 27.23 7.49 -4.72
C ALA A 27 27.56 7.02 -3.30
N LEU A 28 26.63 6.29 -2.66
CA LEU A 28 26.80 5.73 -1.32
C LEU A 28 27.47 4.35 -1.32
N GLU A 29 27.58 3.68 -2.47
CA GLU A 29 28.23 2.36 -2.59
C GLU A 29 29.59 2.28 -1.87
N PRO A 30 30.50 3.28 -1.96
CA PRO A 30 31.77 3.25 -1.24
C PRO A 30 31.65 3.37 0.29
N LEU A 31 30.57 3.97 0.79
CA LEU A 31 30.32 4.17 2.23
C LEU A 31 29.50 3.04 2.85
N THR A 32 28.62 2.39 2.08
CA THR A 32 27.70 1.38 2.61
C THR A 32 28.37 0.02 2.75
N PRO A 33 28.55 -0.52 3.96
CA PRO A 33 29.09 -1.86 4.13
C PRO A 33 28.11 -2.91 3.59
N THR A 34 28.63 -3.95 2.95
CA THR A 34 27.80 -5.08 2.52
C THR A 34 27.30 -5.85 3.74
N LEU A 35 25.98 -5.92 3.91
CA LEU A 35 25.39 -6.67 5.02
C LEU A 35 25.68 -8.17 4.84
N PRO A 36 26.24 -8.87 5.84
CA PRO A 36 26.62 -10.27 5.68
C PRO A 36 25.37 -11.14 5.47
N PHE A 37 25.29 -11.78 4.30
CA PHE A 37 24.12 -12.57 3.87
C PHE A 37 23.63 -13.59 4.90
N ARG A 38 24.56 -14.21 5.64
CA ARG A 38 24.24 -15.17 6.71
C ARG A 38 23.52 -14.51 7.90
N LEU A 39 23.93 -13.30 8.29
CA LEU A 39 23.30 -12.56 9.38
C LEU A 39 21.88 -12.15 8.99
N THR A 40 21.72 -11.54 7.82
CA THR A 40 20.42 -11.08 7.31
C THR A 40 19.45 -12.26 7.23
N ARG A 41 19.82 -13.35 6.55
CA ARG A 41 18.92 -14.47 6.31
C ARG A 41 18.66 -15.35 7.55
N ARG A 42 19.65 -15.52 8.43
CA ARG A 42 19.53 -16.45 9.57
C ARG A 42 18.97 -15.79 10.82
N ILE A 43 19.25 -14.51 11.03
CA ILE A 43 18.89 -13.78 12.24
C ILE A 43 17.81 -12.74 11.91
N LEU A 44 18.07 -11.81 10.99
CA LEU A 44 17.14 -10.71 10.72
C LEU A 44 15.81 -11.21 10.16
N ASP A 45 15.81 -11.99 9.08
CA ASP A 45 14.58 -12.52 8.47
C ASP A 45 13.75 -13.34 9.47
N ARG A 46 14.43 -14.14 10.30
CA ARG A 46 13.77 -14.96 11.32
C ARG A 46 13.23 -14.16 12.49
N ALA A 47 13.85 -13.02 12.83
CA ALA A 47 13.38 -12.12 13.87
C ALA A 47 12.22 -11.24 13.38
N VAL A 48 12.23 -10.82 12.11
CA VAL A 48 11.18 -9.98 11.52
C VAL A 48 9.83 -10.69 11.53
N VAL A 49 9.78 -12.00 11.24
CA VAL A 49 8.52 -12.76 11.21
C VAL A 49 7.74 -12.70 12.54
N PRO A 50 8.29 -13.10 13.70
CA PRO A 50 7.59 -13.02 14.97
C PRO A 50 7.33 -11.57 15.38
N ILE A 51 8.26 -10.64 15.13
CA ILE A 51 8.04 -9.21 15.44
C ILE A 51 6.84 -8.66 14.67
N ALA A 52 6.74 -8.95 13.36
CA ALA A 52 5.63 -8.50 12.53
C ALA A 52 4.30 -9.12 12.98
N TRP A 53 4.28 -10.41 13.31
CA TRP A 53 3.09 -11.07 13.85
C TRP A 53 2.65 -10.47 15.18
N LEU A 54 3.60 -10.22 16.10
CA LEU A 54 3.31 -9.61 17.39
C LEU A 54 2.84 -8.16 17.23
N ALA A 55 3.44 -7.38 16.33
CA ALA A 55 3.01 -6.02 16.04
C ALA A 55 1.60 -5.99 15.45
N TRP A 56 1.28 -6.91 14.54
CA TRP A 56 -0.04 -7.01 13.94
C TRP A 56 -1.10 -7.45 14.95
N LEU A 57 -0.82 -8.47 15.77
CA LEU A 57 -1.69 -8.88 16.88
C LEU A 57 -1.86 -7.74 17.90
N GLY A 58 -0.79 -7.01 18.20
CA GLY A 58 -0.83 -5.82 19.04
C GLY A 58 -1.78 -4.75 18.49
N ALA A 59 -1.72 -4.46 17.18
CA ALA A 59 -2.66 -3.54 16.53
C ALA A 59 -4.12 -4.02 16.64
N ILE A 60 -4.36 -5.33 16.45
CA ILE A 60 -5.71 -5.92 16.61
C ILE A 60 -6.19 -5.74 18.06
N PHE A 61 -5.38 -6.09 19.05
CA PHE A 61 -5.75 -5.96 20.45
C PHE A 61 -6.00 -4.50 20.86
N MET A 62 -5.16 -3.57 20.41
CA MET A 62 -5.37 -2.13 20.62
C MET A 62 -6.62 -1.60 19.91
N THR A 63 -7.03 -2.22 18.81
CA THR A 63 -8.28 -1.85 18.10
C THR A 63 -9.53 -2.27 18.88
N VAL A 64 -9.46 -3.41 19.58
CA VAL A 64 -10.53 -3.96 20.43
C VAL A 64 -10.59 -3.24 21.78
N TRP A 65 -9.42 -3.04 22.40
CA TRP A 65 -9.21 -2.30 23.64
C TRP A 65 -8.43 -1.01 23.37
N PRO A 66 -9.10 0.02 22.82
CA PRO A 66 -8.45 1.30 22.58
C PRO A 66 -7.90 1.88 23.90
N PRO A 67 -6.68 2.43 23.90
CA PRO A 67 -6.06 2.99 25.10
C PRO A 67 -6.87 4.14 25.71
N ASP A 68 -7.62 4.87 24.89
CA ASP A 68 -8.38 6.06 25.31
C ASP A 68 -9.76 5.74 25.92
N ARG A 69 -10.14 4.46 26.04
CA ARG A 69 -11.49 4.05 26.48
C ARG A 69 -11.86 4.49 27.90
N GLY A 70 -10.88 4.82 28.74
CA GLY A 70 -11.07 5.26 30.13
C GLY A 70 -11.06 6.77 30.34
N GLY A 71 -10.77 7.56 29.31
CA GLY A 71 -10.37 8.96 29.46
C GLY A 71 -11.35 10.00 28.96
N GLY A 72 -12.67 9.77 28.93
CA GLY A 72 -13.72 10.78 28.66
C GLY A 72 -13.65 11.59 27.35
N GLY A 73 -12.63 11.39 26.51
CA GLY A 73 -12.37 12.09 25.25
C GLY A 73 -12.77 11.28 24.02
N ASP A 74 -12.64 11.89 22.85
CA ASP A 74 -12.95 11.28 21.57
C ASP A 74 -12.00 10.11 21.24
N GLU A 75 -12.55 8.95 20.84
CA GLU A 75 -11.75 7.79 20.36
C GLU A 75 -11.05 8.11 19.02
N THR A 76 -9.86 8.71 19.04
CA THR A 76 -9.12 9.15 17.84
C THR A 76 -8.24 8.04 17.24
N TRP A 77 -7.57 7.25 18.08
CA TRP A 77 -6.56 6.26 17.64
C TRP A 77 -7.10 5.15 16.75
N ARG A 78 -8.36 4.74 16.96
CA ARG A 78 -8.96 3.64 16.21
C ARG A 78 -9.05 3.96 14.73
N GLY A 79 -9.58 5.15 14.41
CA GLY A 79 -9.71 5.64 13.03
C GLY A 79 -8.38 6.02 12.39
N GLN A 80 -7.52 6.74 13.12
CA GLN A 80 -6.35 7.36 12.51
C GLN A 80 -5.24 6.38 12.12
N ALA A 81 -5.08 5.25 12.84
CA ALA A 81 -3.93 4.37 12.62
C ALA A 81 -4.22 2.89 12.84
N LEU A 82 -4.99 2.54 13.88
CA LEU A 82 -5.11 1.14 14.28
C LEU A 82 -5.85 0.30 13.23
N PHE A 83 -6.97 0.78 12.68
CA PHE A 83 -7.66 0.06 11.60
C PHE A 83 -6.76 -0.08 10.36
N ALA A 84 -6.03 0.97 9.97
CA ALA A 84 -5.09 0.91 8.85
C ALA A 84 -4.01 -0.15 9.08
N CYS A 85 -3.41 -0.22 10.28
CA CYS A 85 -2.42 -1.24 10.65
C CYS A 85 -3.00 -2.67 10.65
N VAL A 86 -4.29 -2.83 11.01
CA VAL A 86 -4.96 -4.13 10.97
C VAL A 86 -5.19 -4.58 9.53
N PHE A 87 -5.60 -3.68 8.64
CA PHE A 87 -5.95 -4.00 7.26
C PHE A 87 -4.75 -4.04 6.30
N ALA A 88 -3.66 -3.33 6.59
CA ALA A 88 -2.47 -3.22 5.76
C ALA A 88 -1.83 -4.57 5.37
N PRO A 89 -1.60 -5.53 6.29
CA PRO A 89 -1.02 -6.82 5.94
C PRO A 89 -1.84 -7.61 4.93
N LEU A 90 -3.18 -7.52 4.98
CA LEU A 90 -4.06 -8.21 4.03
C LEU A 90 -3.87 -7.68 2.61
N GLY A 91 -3.81 -6.35 2.45
CA GLY A 91 -3.54 -5.71 1.16
C GLY A 91 -2.16 -6.08 0.62
N CYS A 92 -1.14 -6.02 1.48
CA CYS A 92 0.24 -6.35 1.12
C CYS A 92 0.38 -7.82 0.67
N LEU A 93 -0.19 -8.77 1.41
CA LEU A 93 -0.17 -10.19 1.07
C LEU A 93 -0.90 -10.47 -0.25
N LEU A 94 -2.08 -9.88 -0.44
CA LEU A 94 -2.84 -10.03 -1.69
C LEU A 94 -2.03 -9.51 -2.88
N ARG A 95 -1.43 -8.31 -2.77
CA ARG A 95 -0.55 -7.76 -3.80
C ARG A 95 0.64 -8.68 -4.09
N PHE A 96 1.31 -9.18 -3.05
CA PHE A 96 2.47 -10.06 -3.18
C PHE A 96 2.12 -11.36 -3.92
N TYR A 97 1.05 -12.05 -3.51
CA TYR A 97 0.63 -13.28 -4.16
C TYR A 97 0.10 -13.04 -5.58
N ALA A 98 -0.61 -11.93 -5.82
CA ALA A 98 -1.04 -11.53 -7.15
C ALA A 98 0.18 -11.31 -8.07
N ALA A 99 1.20 -10.57 -7.61
CA ALA A 99 2.40 -10.32 -8.39
C ALA A 99 3.15 -11.62 -8.72
N ILE A 100 3.33 -12.54 -7.76
CA ILE A 100 4.02 -13.81 -8.01
C ILE A 100 3.28 -14.68 -9.03
N LYS A 101 1.95 -14.74 -8.94
CA LYS A 101 1.14 -15.63 -9.79
C LYS A 101 0.85 -15.05 -11.17
N LEU A 102 0.56 -13.75 -11.26
CA LEU A 102 0.02 -13.11 -12.46
C LEU A 102 1.07 -12.35 -13.28
N ASN A 103 2.09 -11.73 -12.66
CA ASN A 103 3.09 -10.95 -13.44
C ASN A 103 3.91 -11.83 -14.38
N ARG A 104 4.08 -13.12 -14.06
CA ARG A 104 4.80 -14.08 -14.90
C ARG A 104 4.01 -14.56 -16.12
N LEU A 105 2.69 -14.34 -16.15
CA LEU A 105 1.84 -14.82 -17.24
C LEU A 105 2.04 -14.02 -18.52
N ILE A 106 2.23 -12.71 -18.40
CA ILE A 106 2.41 -11.81 -19.55
C ILE A 106 3.63 -10.90 -19.27
N PRO A 107 4.84 -11.28 -19.72
CA PRO A 107 6.06 -10.51 -19.43
C PRO A 107 6.05 -9.08 -19.99
N SER A 108 5.25 -8.82 -21.03
CA SER A 108 5.05 -7.49 -21.60
C SER A 108 4.05 -6.63 -20.82
N PHE A 109 3.29 -7.20 -19.90
CA PHE A 109 2.25 -6.52 -19.14
C PHE A 109 2.12 -7.14 -17.74
N PRO A 110 2.73 -6.54 -16.71
CA PRO A 110 2.65 -7.03 -15.32
C PRO A 110 1.21 -7.04 -14.78
N LEU A 111 0.51 -8.13 -15.07
CA LEU A 111 -0.94 -8.24 -14.85
C LEU A 111 -1.32 -8.22 -13.37
N GLY A 112 -0.51 -8.81 -12.50
CA GLY A 112 -0.75 -8.82 -11.06
C GLY A 112 -0.64 -7.44 -10.44
N THR A 113 0.40 -6.68 -10.77
CA THR A 113 0.55 -5.28 -10.32
C THR A 113 -0.61 -4.42 -10.83
N PHE A 114 -0.94 -4.55 -12.11
CA PHE A 114 -2.08 -3.84 -12.72
C PHE A 114 -3.41 -4.19 -12.02
N ALA A 115 -3.71 -5.48 -11.86
CA ALA A 115 -4.96 -5.92 -11.24
C ALA A 115 -5.06 -5.47 -9.79
N ALA A 116 -3.96 -5.50 -9.02
CA ALA A 116 -3.92 -5.01 -7.65
C ALA A 116 -4.19 -3.49 -7.57
N ASN A 117 -3.58 -2.70 -8.45
CA ASN A 117 -3.82 -1.26 -8.53
C ASN A 117 -5.28 -0.94 -8.88
N VAL A 118 -5.80 -1.51 -9.97
CA VAL A 118 -7.19 -1.26 -10.41
C VAL A 118 -8.21 -1.71 -9.36
N PHE A 119 -8.04 -2.89 -8.79
CA PHE A 119 -8.93 -3.40 -7.76
C PHE A 119 -8.84 -2.57 -6.47
N GLY A 120 -7.65 -2.19 -6.04
CA GLY A 120 -7.46 -1.32 -4.87
C GLY A 120 -8.10 0.06 -5.06
N THR A 121 -7.95 0.67 -6.23
CA THR A 121 -8.61 1.95 -6.56
C THR A 121 -10.14 1.82 -6.57
N ALA A 122 -10.68 0.72 -7.10
CA ALA A 122 -12.12 0.46 -7.06
C ALA A 122 -12.63 0.32 -5.62
N VAL A 123 -11.93 -0.44 -4.77
CA VAL A 123 -12.28 -0.60 -3.34
C VAL A 123 -12.18 0.73 -2.59
N LEU A 124 -11.14 1.53 -2.85
CA LEU A 124 -10.97 2.86 -2.28
C LEU A 124 -12.13 3.78 -2.67
N GLY A 125 -12.51 3.81 -3.95
CA GLY A 125 -13.65 4.61 -4.42
C GLY A 125 -14.97 4.19 -3.78
N MET A 126 -15.23 2.88 -3.66
CA MET A 126 -16.42 2.38 -2.96
C MET A 126 -16.44 2.78 -1.48
N ALA A 127 -15.31 2.63 -0.77
CA ALA A 127 -15.19 3.00 0.64
C ALA A 127 -15.41 4.51 0.84
N TYR A 128 -14.82 5.34 -0.03
CA TYR A 128 -15.00 6.78 -0.02
C TYR A 128 -16.48 7.17 -0.21
N VAL A 129 -17.16 6.57 -1.20
CA VAL A 129 -18.59 6.83 -1.43
C VAL A 129 -19.42 6.42 -0.20
N LEU A 130 -19.16 5.25 0.38
CA LEU A 130 -19.89 4.76 1.56
C LEU A 130 -19.71 5.68 2.80
N GLN A 131 -18.59 6.38 2.92
CA GLN A 131 -18.38 7.36 4.00
C GLN A 131 -19.14 8.69 3.79
N HIS A 132 -19.44 9.06 2.55
CA HIS A 132 -19.96 10.39 2.20
C HIS A 132 -21.44 10.39 1.80
N VAL A 133 -22.06 9.21 1.64
CA VAL A 133 -23.50 9.09 1.38
C VAL A 133 -24.25 9.07 2.72
N PRO A 134 -25.34 9.87 2.88
CA PRO A 134 -26.21 9.80 4.05
C PRO A 134 -26.99 8.48 4.04
N LEU A 135 -26.39 7.44 4.63
CA LEU A 135 -26.99 6.12 4.74
C LEU A 135 -27.84 6.06 6.01
N ASP A 136 -29.07 6.57 5.95
CA ASP A 136 -30.05 6.49 7.05
C ASP A 136 -30.45 5.05 7.43
N THR A 137 -30.06 4.04 6.64
CA THR A 137 -30.54 2.65 6.76
C THR A 137 -29.45 1.58 6.84
N VAL A 138 -28.16 1.92 6.69
CA VAL A 138 -27.06 0.94 6.70
C VAL A 138 -26.03 1.31 7.77
N SER A 139 -25.86 0.41 8.76
CA SER A 139 -24.98 0.59 9.92
C SER A 139 -23.49 0.81 9.62
N MET A 140 -23.06 0.67 8.35
CA MET A 140 -21.67 0.75 7.91
C MET A 140 -21.23 2.15 7.44
N GLY A 141 -22.15 3.11 7.30
CA GLY A 141 -21.84 4.49 6.86
C GLY A 141 -22.34 5.62 7.77
N GLY A 142 -23.24 5.34 8.71
CA GLY A 142 -23.79 6.37 9.61
C GLY A 142 -23.09 6.50 10.98
N GLY A 143 -22.29 5.51 11.39
CA GLY A 143 -21.66 5.47 12.71
C GLY A 143 -20.18 5.80 12.68
N ARG A 144 -19.66 6.52 13.70
CA ARG A 144 -18.22 6.87 13.84
C ARG A 144 -17.30 5.66 13.64
N LEU A 145 -17.66 4.50 14.20
CA LEU A 145 -16.90 3.25 14.05
C LEU A 145 -16.84 2.75 12.59
N GLY A 146 -17.95 2.86 11.85
CA GLY A 146 -18.01 2.45 10.44
C GLY A 146 -17.13 3.34 9.56
N CYS A 147 -17.20 4.67 9.77
CA CYS A 147 -16.34 5.61 9.05
C CYS A 147 -14.85 5.35 9.34
N GLN A 148 -14.48 5.13 10.61
CA GLN A 148 -13.12 4.78 11.01
C GLN A 148 -12.63 3.47 10.41
N ALA A 149 -13.51 2.46 10.31
CA ALA A 149 -13.16 1.20 9.66
C ALA A 149 -12.96 1.38 8.15
N LEU A 150 -13.83 2.13 7.48
CA LEU A 150 -13.70 2.46 6.06
C LEU A 150 -12.42 3.26 5.76
N GLU A 151 -12.03 4.17 6.64
CA GLU A 151 -10.77 4.93 6.56
C GLU A 151 -9.58 3.97 6.67
N GLY A 152 -9.61 3.03 7.60
CA GLY A 152 -8.60 1.97 7.69
C GLY A 152 -8.55 1.04 6.48
N VAL A 153 -9.67 0.80 5.78
CA VAL A 153 -9.65 0.07 4.50
C VAL A 153 -8.96 0.90 3.43
N MET A 154 -9.25 2.20 3.33
CA MET A 154 -8.63 3.09 2.36
C MET A 154 -7.12 3.23 2.58
N ASP A 155 -6.71 3.59 3.80
CA ASP A 155 -5.31 3.91 4.09
C ASP A 155 -4.47 2.65 4.37
N GLY A 156 -5.08 1.62 4.96
CA GLY A 156 -4.42 0.35 5.25
C GLY A 156 -4.46 -0.62 4.07
N PHE A 157 -5.64 -1.17 3.78
CA PHE A 157 -5.79 -2.22 2.77
C PHE A 157 -5.45 -1.72 1.37
N CYS A 158 -6.15 -0.68 0.88
CA CYS A 158 -5.92 -0.15 -0.47
C CYS A 158 -4.53 0.49 -0.60
N GLY A 159 -4.05 1.17 0.45
CA GLY A 159 -2.68 1.72 0.49
C GLY A 159 -1.59 0.66 0.36
N CYS A 160 -1.77 -0.54 0.92
CA CYS A 160 -0.80 -1.64 0.82
C CYS A 160 -1.03 -2.57 -0.39
N LEU A 161 -2.25 -2.58 -0.94
CA LEU A 161 -2.63 -3.36 -2.11
C LEU A 161 -2.23 -2.68 -3.42
N THR A 162 -2.33 -1.37 -3.49
CA THR A 162 -1.85 -0.59 -4.64
C THR A 162 -0.36 -0.28 -4.49
N THR A 163 0.32 0.01 -5.59
CA THR A 163 1.73 0.38 -5.58
C THR A 163 2.13 1.19 -6.80
N VAL A 164 2.76 2.33 -6.56
CA VAL A 164 3.42 3.14 -7.60
C VAL A 164 4.90 2.75 -7.73
N SER A 165 5.56 2.37 -6.63
CA SER A 165 6.99 2.04 -6.65
C SER A 165 7.32 0.82 -7.51
N THR A 166 6.56 -0.28 -7.37
CA THR A 166 6.72 -1.45 -8.24
C THR A 166 6.34 -1.12 -9.69
N TRP A 167 5.26 -0.38 -9.89
CA TRP A 167 4.80 0.04 -11.22
C TRP A 167 5.86 0.86 -11.98
N VAL A 168 6.54 1.81 -11.31
CA VAL A 168 7.62 2.61 -11.90
C VAL A 168 8.83 1.76 -12.30
N VAL A 169 9.21 0.79 -11.45
CA VAL A 169 10.30 -0.15 -11.76
C VAL A 169 9.94 -0.99 -12.99
N GLU A 170 8.70 -1.47 -13.06
CA GLU A 170 8.20 -2.24 -14.19
C GLU A 170 8.16 -1.41 -15.49
N LEU A 171 7.70 -0.15 -15.42
CA LEU A 171 7.74 0.78 -16.56
C LEU A 171 9.16 0.98 -17.11
N LYS A 172 10.15 1.12 -16.22
CA LYS A 172 11.56 1.26 -16.62
C LYS A 172 12.15 -0.04 -17.17
N GLY A 173 11.67 -1.19 -16.72
CA GLY A 173 12.12 -2.50 -17.18
C GLY A 173 11.52 -2.94 -18.52
N LEU A 174 10.34 -2.43 -18.89
CA LEU A 174 9.64 -2.79 -20.12
C LEU A 174 10.23 -2.11 -21.37
N ARG A 175 10.03 -2.75 -22.53
CA ARG A 175 10.30 -2.10 -23.83
C ARG A 175 9.36 -0.92 -24.01
N LEU A 176 9.85 0.16 -24.64
CA LEU A 176 9.15 1.44 -24.81
C LEU A 176 7.66 1.30 -25.17
N LYS A 177 7.33 0.52 -26.22
CA LYS A 177 5.94 0.32 -26.66
C LYS A 177 5.05 -0.30 -25.57
N HIS A 178 5.56 -1.33 -24.87
CA HIS A 178 4.83 -1.98 -23.79
C HIS A 178 4.72 -1.09 -22.55
N ALA A 179 5.78 -0.32 -22.25
CA ALA A 179 5.76 0.63 -21.15
C ALA A 179 4.69 1.71 -21.34
N TYR A 180 4.51 2.24 -22.56
CA TYR A 180 3.44 3.21 -22.83
C TYR A 180 2.04 2.60 -22.70
N ILE A 181 1.81 1.40 -23.24
CA ILE A 181 0.51 0.71 -23.14
C ILE A 181 0.19 0.40 -21.67
N TYR A 182 1.18 -0.12 -20.94
CA TYR A 182 1.05 -0.45 -19.52
C TYR A 182 0.85 0.80 -18.66
N GLY A 183 1.61 1.86 -18.93
CA GLY A 183 1.55 3.12 -18.19
C GLY A 183 0.22 3.84 -18.35
N VAL A 184 -0.34 3.88 -19.56
CA VAL A 184 -1.66 4.50 -19.79
C VAL A 184 -2.80 3.71 -19.13
N GLY A 185 -2.67 2.39 -19.00
CA GLY A 185 -3.68 1.58 -18.33
C GLY A 185 -3.58 1.59 -16.80
N GLY A 186 -2.38 1.79 -16.24
CA GLY A 186 -2.07 1.50 -14.84
C GLY A 186 -2.26 2.64 -13.83
N GLU A 187 -2.58 3.86 -14.28
CA GLU A 187 -2.96 5.00 -13.42
C GLU A 187 -4.46 5.31 -13.47
#